data_AF-A0A1Z9JB09-F1
#
_entry.id   AF-A0A1Z9JB09-F1
#
_cell.length_a   1.000
_cell.length_b   1.000
_cell.length_c   1.000
_cell.angle_alpha   90.00
_cell.angle_beta   90.00
_cell.angle_gamma   90.00
#
_symmetry.space_group_name_H-M   'P 1'
#
loop_
_entity.id
_entity.type
_entity.pdbx_description
1 polymer ?
#
loop_
_entity_poly.entity_id
_entity_poly.type
_entity_poly.pdbx_seq_one_letter_code
_entity_poly.pdbx_strand_id
1 'polypeptide(L)' 'MTEPSQELLKQLASEVAQLERNQANLERNCWMVVHQHRHGMFPSEYDIREIDEELYLALLSWMRQSL' A
#
# COMPACT_ATOMS: atom_id res chain seq x y z
N MET A 1 18.55 2.26 -6.26
CA MET A 1 17.15 2.11 -5.80
C MET A 1 17.08 2.76 -4.44
N THR A 2 16.19 3.71 -4.27
CA THR A 2 16.11 4.56 -3.08
C THR A 2 15.05 3.95 -2.18
N GLU A 3 15.41 3.56 -0.96
CA GLU A 3 14.42 3.07 0.00
C GLU A 3 13.30 4.11 0.19
N PRO A 4 12.03 3.67 0.29
CA PRO A 4 10.92 4.59 0.46
C PRO A 4 11.06 5.36 1.78
N SER A 5 10.83 6.67 1.73
CA SER A 5 10.98 7.51 2.92
C SER A 5 9.95 7.17 3.99
N GLN A 6 10.29 7.43 5.25
CA GLN A 6 9.38 7.19 6.37
C GLN A 6 8.12 8.06 6.27
N GLU A 7 8.23 9.27 5.73
CA GLU A 7 7.11 10.16 5.48
C GLU A 7 6.12 9.56 4.48
N LEU A 8 6.63 8.97 3.39
CA LEU A 8 5.80 8.30 2.40
C LEU A 8 5.09 7.09 3.02
N LEU A 9 5.82 6.25 3.77
CA LEU A 9 5.24 5.08 4.42
C LEU A 9 4.15 5.47 5.43
N LYS A 10 4.33 6.55 6.21
CA LYS A 10 3.31 7.08 7.11
C LYS A 10 2.06 7.55 6.37
N GLN A 11 2.23 8.25 5.25
CA GLN A 11 1.11 8.72 4.44
C GLN A 11 0.30 7.53 3.92
N LEU A 12 0.96 6.57 3.26
CA LEU A 12 0.30 5.40 2.69
C LEU A 12 -0.33 4.51 3.77
N ALA A 13 0.30 4.37 4.94
CA ALA A 13 -0.27 3.66 6.08
C ALA A 13 -1.58 4.31 6.55
N SER A 14 -1.66 5.65 6.57
CA SER A 14 -2.90 6.36 6.88
C SER A 14 -3.98 6.09 5.83
N GLU A 15 -3.63 5.99 4.55
CA GLU A 15 -4.59 5.65 3.49
C GLU A 15 -5.08 4.20 3.62
N VAL A 16 -4.19 3.25 3.93
CA VAL A 16 -4.57 1.86 4.23
C VAL A 16 -5.53 1.79 5.42
N ALA A 17 -5.27 2.55 6.48
CA ALA A 17 -6.14 2.61 7.66
C ALA A 17 -7.52 3.22 7.37
N GLN A 18 -7.68 4.01 6.29
CA GLN A 18 -8.98 4.52 5.86
C GLN A 18 -9.80 3.50 5.05
N LEU A 19 -9.13 2.57 4.37
CA LEU A 19 -9.77 1.43 3.68
C LEU A 19 -10.22 0.34 4.67
N GLU A 20 -9.63 0.33 5.86
CA GLU A 20 -9.89 -0.62 6.93
C GLU A 20 -11.24 -0.36 7.65
N ARG A 21 -12.20 -1.29 7.48
CA ARG A 21 -13.22 -1.60 8.51
C ARG A 21 -13.07 -3.02 9.07
N ASN A 22 -12.21 -3.87 8.49
CA ASN A 22 -12.01 -5.26 8.88
C ASN A 22 -10.63 -5.76 8.40
N GLN A 23 -9.78 -6.20 9.34
CA GLN A 23 -8.34 -6.52 9.15
C GLN A 23 -8.03 -7.68 8.19
N ALA A 24 -9.04 -8.40 7.70
CA ALA A 24 -8.88 -9.62 6.90
C ALA A 24 -8.19 -9.40 5.53
N ASN A 25 -7.92 -8.16 5.13
CA ASN A 25 -7.41 -7.82 3.79
C ASN A 25 -6.21 -6.85 3.81
N LEU A 26 -5.36 -6.86 4.84
CA LEU A 26 -4.23 -5.94 4.94
C LEU A 26 -3.32 -5.95 3.69
N GLU A 27 -2.92 -7.14 3.22
CA GLU A 27 -2.06 -7.27 2.03
C GLU A 27 -2.71 -6.66 0.79
N ARG A 28 -4.01 -6.96 0.58
CA ARG A 28 -4.79 -6.40 -0.52
C ARG A 28 -4.89 -4.88 -0.40
N ASN A 29 -5.14 -4.34 0.78
CA ASN A 29 -5.28 -2.91 1.00
C ASN A 29 -3.95 -2.18 0.77
N CYS A 30 -2.83 -2.72 1.26
CA CYS A 30 -1.49 -2.20 0.96
C CYS A 30 -1.23 -2.20 -0.54
N TRP A 31 -1.55 -3.30 -1.24
CA TRP A 31 -1.40 -3.39 -2.69
C TRP A 31 -2.25 -2.34 -3.43
N MET A 32 -3.52 -2.16 -3.04
CA MET A 32 -4.40 -1.16 -3.64
C MET A 32 -3.89 0.27 -3.46
N VAL A 33 -3.40 0.62 -2.27
CA VAL A 33 -2.85 1.94 -1.97
C VAL A 33 -1.55 2.19 -2.74
N VAL A 34 -0.64 1.22 -2.79
CA VAL A 34 0.60 1.35 -3.58
C VAL A 34 0.28 1.44 -5.07
N HIS A 35 -0.68 0.67 -5.57
CA HIS A 35 -1.16 0.78 -6.95
C HIS A 35 -1.71 2.18 -7.24
N GLN A 36 -2.57 2.71 -6.37
CA GLN A 36 -3.12 4.05 -6.51
C GLN A 36 -2.04 5.13 -6.46
N HIS A 37 -1.06 5.01 -5.56
CA HIS A 37 0.07 5.91 -5.48
C HIS A 37 0.88 5.91 -6.79
N ARG A 38 1.15 4.73 -7.34
CA ARG A 38 1.94 4.54 -8.56
C ARG A 38 1.24 5.05 -9.82
N HIS A 39 -0.07 4.84 -9.91
CA HIS A 39 -0.84 5.02 -11.15
C HIS A 39 -1.90 6.12 -11.10
N GLY A 40 -2.09 6.76 -9.94
CA GLY A 40 -3.10 7.80 -9.73
C GLY A 40 -4.55 7.31 -9.68
N MET A 41 -4.79 5.98 -9.68
CA MET A 41 -6.13 5.40 -9.64
C MET A 41 -6.17 4.07 -8.90
N PHE A 42 -7.32 3.77 -8.27
CA PHE A 42 -7.57 2.44 -7.73
C PHE A 42 -7.55 1.38 -8.84
N PRO A 43 -7.08 0.16 -8.53
CA PRO A 43 -7.09 -0.93 -9.48
C PRO A 43 -8.53 -1.32 -9.83
N SER A 44 -8.77 -1.58 -11.13
CA SER A 44 -10.02 -2.20 -11.58
C SER A 44 -9.97 -3.71 -11.39
N GLU A 45 -11.11 -4.40 -11.59
CA GLU A 45 -11.05 -5.85 -11.78
C GLU A 45 -10.14 -6.18 -12.97
N TYR A 46 -9.26 -7.16 -12.80
CA TYR A 46 -8.25 -7.57 -13.78
C TYR A 46 -7.19 -6.50 -14.12
N ASP A 47 -6.86 -5.60 -13.18
CA ASP A 47 -5.74 -4.69 -13.37
C ASP A 47 -4.42 -5.45 -13.50
N ILE A 48 -3.77 -5.34 -14.66
CA ILE A 48 -2.51 -6.02 -15.00
C ILE A 48 -1.28 -5.13 -14.82
N ARG A 49 -1.46 -3.91 -14.33
CA ARG A 49 -0.34 -2.96 -14.20
C ARG A 49 0.65 -3.43 -13.15
N GLU A 50 1.93 -3.19 -13.45
CA GLU A 50 3.01 -3.43 -12.50
C GLU A 50 2.85 -2.57 -11.26
N ILE A 51 3.27 -3.12 -10.13
CA ILE A 51 3.34 -2.40 -8.86
C ILE A 51 4.79 -2.17 -8.48
N ASP A 52 5.02 -1.12 -7.69
CA ASP A 52 6.28 -0.94 -7.00
C ASP A 52 6.36 -1.95 -5.84
N GLU A 53 7.02 -3.08 -6.11
CA GLU A 53 7.14 -4.19 -5.16
C GLU A 53 7.91 -3.78 -3.89
N GLU A 54 8.96 -2.97 -4.03
CA GLU A 54 9.77 -2.51 -2.89
C GLU A 54 8.92 -1.64 -1.95
N LEU A 55 8.17 -0.68 -2.50
CA LEU A 55 7.25 0.16 -1.74
C LEU A 55 6.13 -0.67 -1.09
N TYR A 56 5.58 -1.65 -1.81
CA TYR A 56 4.57 -2.56 -1.29
C TYR A 56 5.07 -3.35 -0.08
N LEU A 57 6.24 -3.99 -0.18
CA LEU A 57 6.82 -4.78 0.91
C LEU A 57 7.19 -3.91 2.11
N ALA A 58 7.74 -2.71 1.87
CA ALA A 58 8.06 -1.76 2.93
C ALA A 58 6.80 -1.30 3.68
N LEU A 59 5.72 -0.97 2.96
CA LEU A 59 4.45 -0.57 3.55
C LEU A 59 3.79 -1.72 4.32
N LEU A 60 3.79 -2.93 3.76
CA LEU A 60 3.24 -4.11 4.44
C LEU A 60 4.00 -4.41 5.74
N SER A 61 5.33 -4.32 5.71
CA SER A 61 6.17 -4.48 6.91
C SER A 61 5.88 -3.40 7.95
N TRP A 62 5.75 -2.13 7.53
CA TRP A 62 5.40 -1.01 8.40
C TRP A 62 4.06 -1.24 9.11
N MET A 63 3.04 -1.66 8.37
CA MET A 63 1.70 -1.91 8.92
C MET A 63 1.71 -3.07 9.92
N ARG A 64 2.43 -4.16 9.62
CA ARG A 64 2.54 -5.33 10.52
C ARG A 64 3.26 -5.01 11.84
N GLN A 65 4.16 -4.03 11.85
CA GLN A 65 4.83 -3.56 13.07
C GLN A 65 3.98 -2.60 13.91
N SER A 66 2.92 -2.04 13.32
CA SER A 66 2.04 -1.03 13.95
C SER A 66 0.72 -1.63 14.48
N LEU A 67 0.50 -2.93 14.26
CA LEU A 67 -0.65 -3.72 14.75
C LEU A 67 -0.27 -4.47 16.03
#